data_AF-A0A1H5JH01-F1
#
_entry.id   AF-A0A1H5JH01-F1
#
_cell.length_a   1.000
_cell.length_b   1.000
_cell.length_c   1.000
_cell.angle_alpha   90.00
_cell.angle_beta   90.00
_cell.angle_gamma   90.00
#
_symmetry.space_group_name_H-M   'P 1'
#
loop_
_entity.id
_entity.type
_entity.pdbx_description
1 polymer ?
#
loop_
_entity_poly.entity_id
_entity_poly.type
_entity_poly.pdbx_seq_one_letter_code
_entity_poly.pdbx_strand_id
1 'polypeptide(L)'
;MAEGPSAETYNAAGTDGNTATSRTAVSSVTSFSGKPRTRFRIGDVSYGVHVADQGYSLTNPDPQTLRFEVRKGDHAWYDSSSVDRSEINSTVTYPAATPITLSYQFMVEANGSNGALVNSATGWFIVGQWHNDDDASGVGTSPPVALNMQGDHLQVLVRYCPPGKNPSNGAGFVVTKTLWTDPNPIVTGKYHDVKVQVQFSNDTTGYLKVWIDGAPVVNYSGPLGFGVGTNWEFGIYRSSAPETVAVNYRDLMITTGSLTPVSSERP
;
A
#
# COMPACT_ATOMS: atom_id res chain seq x y z
N MET A 1 -64.52 31.67 12.21
CA MET A 1 -63.80 32.60 11.30
C MET A 1 -62.39 32.03 11.18
N ALA A 2 -62.27 30.87 10.53
CA ALA A 2 -62.07 30.71 9.08
C ALA A 2 -60.60 30.97 8.74
N GLU A 3 -59.78 29.91 8.66
CA GLU A 3 -59.39 29.19 7.43
C GLU A 3 -58.20 29.90 6.76
N GLY A 4 -56.98 29.38 6.81
CA GLY A 4 -56.42 28.22 6.07
C GLY A 4 -55.23 28.74 5.22
N PRO A 5 -54.37 27.92 4.57
CA PRO A 5 -54.29 26.45 4.47
C PRO A 5 -52.99 25.87 5.14
N SER A 6 -52.95 24.67 5.73
CA SER A 6 -52.74 23.31 5.12
C SER A 6 -51.67 23.28 4.02
N ALA A 7 -50.71 22.37 3.96
CA ALA A 7 -50.82 20.92 4.01
C ALA A 7 -49.42 20.30 4.27
N GLU A 8 -49.33 19.31 5.14
CA GLU A 8 -49.22 17.87 4.84
C GLU A 8 -47.80 17.34 4.61
N THR A 9 -47.44 16.45 5.51
CA THR A 9 -46.36 15.48 5.42
C THR A 9 -46.49 14.59 4.19
N TYR A 10 -45.40 14.42 3.46
CA TYR A 10 -45.14 13.21 2.67
C TYR A 10 -43.96 12.46 3.29
N ASN A 11 -44.26 11.27 3.82
CA ASN A 11 -43.30 10.20 4.08
C ASN A 11 -43.36 9.21 2.92
N ALA A 12 -42.20 8.88 2.34
CA ALA A 12 -41.81 7.66 1.61
C ALA A 12 -40.78 8.05 0.54
N ALA A 13 -39.71 7.32 0.21
CA ALA A 13 -39.04 6.13 0.71
C ALA A 13 -37.79 5.96 -0.18
N GLY A 14 -36.64 5.57 0.41
CA GLY A 14 -35.45 5.07 -0.32
C GLY A 14 -34.71 6.12 -1.17
N THR A 15 -33.40 6.09 -1.37
CA THR A 15 -32.40 5.02 -1.30
C THR A 15 -31.01 5.67 -1.18
N ASP A 16 -30.15 4.97 -0.43
CA ASP A 16 -28.69 4.99 -0.48
C ASP A 16 -27.97 6.27 -0.07
N GLY A 17 -27.74 6.34 1.24
CA GLY A 17 -26.77 7.21 1.87
C GLY A 17 -25.38 6.99 1.27
N ASN A 18 -24.96 7.92 0.43
CA ASN A 18 -23.56 8.17 0.15
C ASN A 18 -22.94 8.88 1.36
N THR A 19 -22.80 8.18 2.48
CA THR A 19 -21.97 8.66 3.59
C THR A 19 -20.53 8.38 3.23
N ALA A 20 -19.89 9.37 2.61
CA ALA A 20 -18.45 9.52 2.68
C ALA A 20 -18.05 9.50 4.17
N THR A 21 -17.68 8.33 4.67
CA THR A 21 -17.15 8.18 6.02
C THR A 21 -15.76 8.78 6.00
N SER A 22 -15.67 10.06 6.37
CA SER A 22 -14.44 10.69 6.82
C SER A 22 -13.92 9.89 8.01
N ARG A 23 -13.11 8.86 7.76
CA ARG A 23 -12.36 8.15 8.80
C ARG A 23 -11.26 9.07 9.29
N THR A 24 -11.55 9.88 10.31
CA THR A 24 -10.59 10.81 10.93
C THR A 24 -9.71 10.14 11.99
N ALA A 25 -10.01 8.90 12.39
CA ALA A 25 -9.23 8.16 13.38
C ALA A 25 -8.33 7.10 12.70
N VAL A 26 -7.07 7.06 13.13
CA VAL A 26 -6.15 5.96 12.85
C VAL A 26 -6.80 4.64 13.29
N SER A 27 -6.70 3.62 12.43
CA SER A 27 -7.29 2.31 12.73
C SER A 27 -6.34 1.44 13.57
N SER A 28 -6.77 1.05 14.76
CA SER A 28 -6.06 0.10 15.62
C SER A 28 -6.14 -1.34 15.09
N VAL A 29 -5.18 -2.18 15.47
CA VAL A 29 -5.28 -3.64 15.37
C VAL A 29 -6.35 -4.12 16.35
N THR A 30 -7.45 -4.66 15.82
CA THR A 30 -8.63 -5.09 16.61
C THR A 30 -8.68 -6.60 16.84
N SER A 31 -7.93 -7.35 16.05
CA SER A 31 -7.56 -8.74 16.32
C SER A 31 -6.16 -8.98 15.79
N PHE A 32 -5.46 -10.00 16.30
CA PHE A 32 -4.12 -10.31 15.82
C PHE A 32 -3.89 -11.82 15.67
N SER A 33 -3.28 -12.20 14.56
CA SER A 33 -2.71 -13.52 14.32
C SER A 33 -1.49 -13.34 13.42
N GLY A 34 -0.30 -13.68 13.93
CA GLY A 34 0.93 -13.68 13.14
C GLY A 34 1.16 -14.97 12.33
N LYS A 35 0.18 -15.89 12.30
CA LYS A 35 0.31 -17.18 11.62
C LYS A 35 0.00 -17.07 10.12
N PRO A 36 0.73 -17.77 9.24
CA PRO A 36 0.45 -17.76 7.81
C PRO A 36 -0.94 -18.34 7.52
N ARG A 37 -1.53 -17.94 6.38
CA ARG A 37 -2.87 -18.40 5.94
C ARG A 37 -3.99 -18.05 6.92
N THR A 38 -3.74 -17.13 7.84
CA THR A 38 -4.77 -16.57 8.71
C THR A 38 -5.11 -15.15 8.28
N ARG A 39 -6.12 -14.60 8.94
CA ARG A 39 -6.50 -13.20 8.79
C ARG A 39 -6.64 -12.55 10.15
N PHE A 40 -6.34 -11.27 10.21
CA PHE A 40 -6.67 -10.43 11.35
C PHE A 40 -7.24 -9.08 10.88
N ARG A 41 -7.60 -8.20 11.82
CA ARG A 41 -8.26 -6.93 11.49
C ARG A 41 -7.47 -5.72 11.97
N ILE A 42 -7.44 -4.71 11.10
CA ILE A 42 -7.03 -3.33 11.41
C ILE A 42 -8.26 -2.46 11.17
N GLY A 43 -8.83 -1.90 12.24
CA GLY A 43 -10.19 -1.37 12.22
C GLY A 43 -11.19 -2.43 11.77
N ASP A 44 -11.96 -2.13 10.73
CA ASP A 44 -12.94 -3.05 10.14
C ASP A 44 -12.39 -3.87 8.96
N VAL A 45 -11.17 -3.56 8.50
CA VAL A 45 -10.58 -4.18 7.32
C VAL A 45 -9.84 -5.44 7.72
N SER A 46 -10.09 -6.53 7.00
CA SER A 46 -9.38 -7.79 7.18
C SER A 46 -8.10 -7.82 6.33
N TYR A 47 -7.03 -8.38 6.89
CA TYR A 47 -5.75 -8.55 6.23
C TYR A 47 -5.31 -10.02 6.26
N GLY A 48 -4.88 -10.56 5.12
CA GLY A 48 -4.29 -11.89 4.99
C GLY A 48 -2.81 -11.88 5.35
N VAL A 49 -2.34 -12.95 6.00
CA VAL A 49 -0.97 -13.05 6.54
C VAL A 49 -0.10 -13.92 5.65
N HIS A 50 0.93 -13.31 5.05
CA HIS A 50 1.86 -13.93 4.09
C HIS A 50 3.27 -13.96 4.70
N VAL A 51 3.57 -15.01 5.49
CA VAL A 51 4.82 -15.13 6.30
C VAL A 51 5.36 -16.57 6.33
N ALA A 52 6.58 -16.76 6.85
CA ALA A 52 7.29 -18.05 6.95
C ALA A 52 6.97 -18.92 8.21
N ASP A 53 5.86 -18.65 8.89
CA ASP A 53 5.44 -19.29 10.14
C ASP A 53 6.44 -19.21 11.31
N GLN A 54 7.19 -18.11 11.40
CA GLN A 54 8.08 -17.86 12.53
C GLN A 54 7.44 -16.88 13.51
N GLY A 55 7.67 -17.08 14.81
CA GLY A 55 7.11 -16.21 15.86
C GLY A 55 7.57 -14.75 15.80
N TYR A 56 8.63 -14.46 15.05
CA TYR A 56 9.13 -13.10 14.80
C TYR A 56 8.66 -12.52 13.47
N SER A 57 8.14 -13.33 12.53
CA SER A 57 7.85 -12.86 11.17
C SER A 57 6.88 -11.68 11.18
N LEU A 58 5.81 -11.79 11.97
CA LEU A 58 4.85 -10.72 12.18
C LEU A 58 4.46 -10.68 13.66
N THR A 59 4.64 -9.52 14.29
CA THR A 59 4.27 -9.26 15.68
C THR A 59 3.46 -7.98 15.79
N ASN A 60 2.69 -7.84 16.88
CA ASN A 60 1.90 -6.66 17.19
C ASN A 60 2.34 -6.15 18.58
N PRO A 61 3.44 -5.37 18.67
CA PRO A 61 4.01 -4.94 19.96
C PRO A 61 3.02 -4.13 20.81
N ASP A 62 2.13 -3.39 20.16
CA ASP A 62 1.04 -2.63 20.76
C ASP A 62 -0.12 -2.52 19.75
N PRO A 63 -1.34 -2.08 20.16
CA PRO A 63 -2.50 -2.02 19.26
C PRO A 63 -2.38 -1.10 18.04
N GLN A 64 -1.33 -0.29 17.90
CA GLN A 64 -1.09 0.61 16.77
C GLN A 64 0.08 0.16 15.89
N THR A 65 0.96 -0.71 16.40
CA THR A 65 2.20 -1.07 15.72
C THR A 65 2.16 -2.51 15.22
N LEU A 66 2.49 -2.72 13.95
CA LEU A 66 2.86 -4.02 13.40
C LEU A 66 4.36 -4.04 13.10
N ARG A 67 5.05 -5.08 13.55
CA ARG A 67 6.46 -5.29 13.24
C ARG A 67 6.62 -6.55 12.40
N PHE A 68 7.26 -6.38 11.26
CA PHE A 68 7.58 -7.43 10.31
C PHE A 68 9.07 -7.70 10.36
N GLU A 69 9.48 -8.96 10.40
CA GLU A 69 10.89 -9.37 10.31
C GLU A 69 11.02 -10.48 9.26
N VAL A 70 12.09 -10.42 8.48
CA VAL A 70 12.52 -11.51 7.61
C VAL A 70 13.98 -11.83 7.84
N ARG A 71 14.29 -13.12 7.75
CA ARG A 71 15.63 -13.67 7.63
C ARG A 71 15.74 -14.37 6.28
N LYS A 72 16.97 -14.71 5.90
CA LYS A 72 17.22 -15.47 4.68
C LYS A 72 16.42 -16.77 4.68
N GLY A 73 15.60 -16.97 3.64
CA GLY A 73 14.80 -18.16 3.44
C GLY A 73 13.42 -18.11 4.10
N ASP A 74 13.06 -17.01 4.76
CA ASP A 74 11.72 -16.81 5.28
C ASP A 74 10.76 -16.45 4.13
N HIS A 75 10.22 -17.45 3.45
CA HIS A 75 9.29 -17.27 2.33
C HIS A 75 7.86 -17.64 2.74
N ALA A 76 6.85 -17.00 2.13
CA ALA A 76 5.48 -17.46 2.29
C ALA A 76 5.31 -18.83 1.63
N TRP A 77 4.26 -19.57 1.99
CA TRP A 77 4.05 -20.96 1.57
C TRP A 77 3.89 -21.19 0.05
N TYR A 78 3.73 -20.14 -0.74
CA TYR A 78 3.60 -20.17 -2.20
C TYR A 78 4.80 -19.53 -2.90
N ASP A 79 5.70 -18.89 -2.15
CA ASP A 79 6.89 -18.28 -2.70
C ASP A 79 7.98 -19.32 -2.96
N SER A 80 8.84 -19.02 -3.92
CA SER A 80 10.06 -19.79 -4.11
C SER A 80 11.12 -19.42 -3.06
N SER A 81 12.16 -20.24 -2.94
CA SER A 81 13.31 -19.96 -2.05
C SER A 81 14.13 -18.72 -2.43
N SER A 82 13.83 -18.09 -3.57
CA SER A 82 14.47 -16.82 -3.99
C SER A 82 13.83 -15.58 -3.36
N VAL A 83 12.80 -15.75 -2.54
CA VAL A 83 12.03 -14.67 -1.91
C VAL A 83 12.19 -14.76 -0.40
N ASP A 84 12.39 -13.61 0.25
CA ASP A 84 12.06 -13.48 1.67
C ASP A 84 10.82 -12.58 1.79
N ARG A 85 9.79 -13.04 2.50
CA ARG A 85 8.53 -12.33 2.69
C ARG A 85 8.02 -12.42 4.13
N SER A 86 7.69 -11.25 4.66
CA SER A 86 6.74 -11.08 5.75
C SER A 86 5.84 -9.90 5.41
N GLU A 87 4.65 -10.16 4.88
CA GLU A 87 3.70 -9.13 4.45
C GLU A 87 2.28 -9.47 4.89
N ILE A 88 1.43 -8.45 4.85
CA ILE A 88 -0.01 -8.62 4.85
C ILE A 88 -0.66 -7.95 3.65
N ASN A 89 -1.77 -8.53 3.18
CA ASN A 89 -2.55 -7.99 2.08
C ASN A 89 -3.97 -7.64 2.52
N SER A 90 -4.47 -6.47 2.11
CA SER A 90 -5.85 -6.06 2.36
C SER A 90 -6.83 -6.95 1.59
N THR A 91 -7.94 -7.31 2.23
CA THR A 91 -9.05 -7.98 1.54
C THR A 91 -9.91 -7.03 0.71
N VAL A 92 -9.62 -5.73 0.77
CA VAL A 92 -10.31 -4.71 -0.03
C VAL A 92 -9.55 -4.51 -1.34
N THR A 93 -10.20 -4.87 -2.44
CA THR A 93 -9.76 -4.52 -3.79
C THR A 93 -10.53 -3.28 -4.26
N TYR A 94 -9.80 -2.22 -4.56
CA TYR A 94 -10.34 -0.98 -5.10
C TYR A 94 -10.43 -1.09 -6.63
N PRO A 95 -11.60 -0.82 -7.23
CA PRO A 95 -11.75 -0.84 -8.68
C PRO A 95 -10.78 0.12 -9.38
N ALA A 96 -10.43 -0.19 -10.64
CA ALA A 96 -9.70 0.74 -11.50
C ALA A 96 -10.43 2.09 -11.58
N ALA A 97 -9.66 3.15 -11.82
CA ALA A 97 -10.10 4.54 -11.84
C ALA A 97 -10.71 5.07 -10.51
N THR A 98 -10.57 4.34 -9.40
CA THR A 98 -10.97 4.84 -8.06
C THR A 98 -9.87 5.77 -7.51
N PRO A 99 -10.19 7.03 -7.15
CA PRO A 99 -9.28 7.87 -6.40
C PRO A 99 -9.10 7.35 -4.97
N ILE A 100 -7.85 7.15 -4.57
CA ILE A 100 -7.47 6.61 -3.26
C ILE A 100 -6.49 7.58 -2.60
N THR A 101 -6.68 7.80 -1.29
CA THR A 101 -5.65 8.39 -0.42
C THR A 101 -5.22 7.35 0.61
N LEU A 102 -3.91 7.17 0.74
CA LEU A 102 -3.27 6.31 1.74
C LEU A 102 -2.33 7.16 2.58
N SER A 103 -2.33 6.95 3.89
CA SER A 103 -1.30 7.46 4.78
C SER A 103 -0.94 6.44 5.85
N TYR A 104 0.33 6.39 6.22
CA TYR A 104 0.86 5.54 7.28
C TYR A 104 2.24 6.04 7.71
N GLN A 105 2.75 5.52 8.82
CA GLN A 105 4.15 5.67 9.20
C GLN A 105 4.87 4.33 9.09
N PHE A 106 6.14 4.36 8.69
CA PHE A 106 7.01 3.18 8.77
C PHE A 106 8.39 3.52 9.33
N MET A 107 9.03 2.55 9.97
CA MET A 107 10.38 2.67 10.51
C MET A 107 11.17 1.41 10.19
N VAL A 108 12.35 1.58 9.59
CA VAL A 108 13.28 0.47 9.36
C VAL A 108 14.23 0.34 10.55
N GLU A 109 14.38 -0.86 11.07
CA GLU A 109 15.36 -1.14 12.13
C GLU A 109 16.78 -1.21 11.56
N ALA A 110 17.76 -0.75 12.34
CA ALA A 110 19.16 -0.93 11.98
C ALA A 110 19.54 -2.42 12.04
N ASN A 111 20.28 -2.87 11.03
CA ASN A 111 20.89 -4.20 11.00
C ASN A 111 22.40 -4.16 10.70
N GLY A 112 22.97 -2.96 10.56
CA GLY A 112 24.39 -2.71 10.29
C GLY A 112 25.10 -1.91 11.40
N SER A 113 26.41 -1.74 11.22
CA SER A 113 27.22 -0.90 12.10
C SER A 113 26.75 0.56 12.08
N ASN A 114 26.98 1.28 13.18
CA ASN A 114 26.63 2.70 13.34
C ASN A 114 25.16 3.03 13.06
N GLY A 115 24.25 2.08 13.27
CA GLY A 115 22.83 2.28 13.02
C GLY A 115 22.45 2.30 11.53
N ALA A 116 23.30 1.83 10.63
CA ALA A 116 22.97 1.78 9.20
C ALA A 116 21.98 0.65 8.86
N LEU A 117 21.31 0.79 7.72
CA LEU A 117 20.66 -0.32 7.02
C LEU A 117 21.67 -0.95 6.05
N VAL A 118 21.91 -2.24 6.21
CA VAL A 118 22.54 -3.10 5.21
C VAL A 118 21.41 -3.73 4.40
N ASN A 119 21.45 -3.53 3.09
CA ASN A 119 20.55 -4.17 2.13
C ASN A 119 21.38 -4.69 0.96
N SER A 120 21.51 -6.02 0.88
CA SER A 120 22.22 -6.72 -0.19
C SER A 120 21.29 -7.48 -1.15
N ALA A 121 19.97 -7.32 -0.99
CA ALA A 121 18.97 -7.93 -1.84
C ALA A 121 19.15 -7.49 -3.31
N THR A 122 19.40 -8.45 -4.20
CA THR A 122 19.57 -8.20 -5.63
C THR A 122 18.24 -8.36 -6.36
N GLY A 123 17.53 -7.26 -6.56
CA GLY A 123 16.33 -7.22 -7.41
C GLY A 123 15.25 -6.31 -6.87
N TRP A 124 14.70 -6.64 -5.70
CA TRP A 124 13.70 -5.81 -5.04
C TRP A 124 13.79 -5.96 -3.53
N PHE A 125 13.39 -4.91 -2.83
CA PHE A 125 13.08 -4.93 -1.41
C PHE A 125 11.96 -3.90 -1.19
N ILE A 126 10.73 -4.39 -1.22
CA ILE A 126 9.51 -3.62 -1.12
C ILE A 126 9.06 -3.52 0.34
N VAL A 127 8.71 -2.31 0.76
CA VAL A 127 8.22 -1.93 2.10
C VAL A 127 6.80 -1.35 2.05
N GLY A 128 6.09 -1.57 0.95
CA GLY A 128 4.72 -1.11 0.75
C GLY A 128 4.38 -1.12 -0.73
N GLN A 129 3.22 -1.67 -1.09
CA GLN A 129 2.84 -1.85 -2.47
C GLN A 129 1.33 -1.81 -2.68
N TRP A 130 0.95 -1.29 -3.84
CA TRP A 130 -0.36 -1.59 -4.40
C TRP A 130 -0.19 -2.76 -5.36
N HIS A 131 -0.83 -3.88 -5.06
CA HIS A 131 -0.84 -5.07 -5.90
C HIS A 131 -2.12 -5.12 -6.73
N ASN A 132 -2.10 -5.76 -7.91
CA ASN A 132 -3.34 -6.01 -8.63
C ASN A 132 -4.09 -7.22 -8.07
N ASP A 133 -5.37 -7.26 -8.40
CA ASP A 133 -6.17 -8.47 -8.43
C ASP A 133 -5.65 -9.40 -9.55
N ASP A 134 -4.75 -10.30 -9.19
CA ASP A 134 -4.14 -11.26 -10.13
C ASP A 134 -5.16 -12.29 -10.66
N ASP A 135 -6.23 -12.59 -9.90
CA ASP A 135 -7.32 -13.46 -10.37
C ASP A 135 -8.08 -12.76 -11.51
N ALA A 136 -8.42 -11.48 -11.34
CA ALA A 136 -9.02 -10.67 -12.40
C ALA A 136 -8.06 -10.44 -13.58
N SER A 137 -6.74 -10.34 -13.31
CA SER A 137 -5.71 -10.25 -14.35
C SER A 137 -5.46 -11.58 -15.07
N GLY A 138 -5.84 -12.71 -14.48
CA GLY A 138 -5.57 -14.06 -14.96
C GLY A 138 -4.10 -14.51 -14.90
N VAL A 139 -3.20 -13.69 -14.35
CA VAL A 139 -1.75 -13.95 -14.24
C VAL A 139 -1.17 -13.24 -13.02
N GLY A 140 -0.10 -13.81 -12.46
CA GLY A 140 0.69 -13.15 -11.43
C GLY A 140 1.42 -11.91 -11.97
N THR A 141 1.36 -10.80 -11.25
CA THR A 141 1.92 -9.53 -11.71
C THR A 141 2.91 -8.90 -10.73
N SER A 142 3.74 -7.96 -11.19
CA SER A 142 4.47 -7.06 -10.28
C SER A 142 3.58 -5.91 -9.82
N PRO A 143 3.78 -5.35 -8.61
CA PRO A 143 2.91 -4.30 -8.10
C PRO A 143 2.97 -3.02 -8.96
N PRO A 144 1.81 -2.47 -9.35
CA PRO A 144 1.68 -1.17 -10.04
C PRO A 144 2.39 -0.01 -9.36
N VAL A 145 2.41 0.02 -8.02
CA VAL A 145 3.13 1.03 -7.23
C VAL A 145 3.89 0.30 -6.15
N ALA A 146 5.16 0.64 -5.96
CA ALA A 146 5.96 0.12 -4.86
C ALA A 146 6.79 1.23 -4.21
N LEU A 147 6.79 1.26 -2.87
CA LEU A 147 7.88 1.82 -2.09
C LEU A 147 8.93 0.72 -1.91
N ASN A 148 10.10 0.95 -2.48
CA ASN A 148 11.21 0.00 -2.57
C ASN A 148 12.46 0.57 -1.87
N MET A 149 13.36 -0.29 -1.44
CA MET A 149 14.69 0.06 -0.95
C MET A 149 15.73 -0.28 -2.03
N GLN A 150 16.41 0.74 -2.56
CA GLN A 150 17.56 0.58 -3.45
C GLN A 150 18.82 0.79 -2.62
N GLY A 151 19.48 -0.30 -2.21
CA GLY A 151 20.45 -0.21 -1.13
C GLY A 151 19.76 0.31 0.14
N ASP A 152 20.33 1.31 0.78
CA ASP A 152 19.74 1.99 1.95
C ASP A 152 18.88 3.20 1.59
N HIS A 153 18.58 3.43 0.31
CA HIS A 153 17.76 4.57 -0.15
C HIS A 153 16.32 4.16 -0.44
N LEU A 154 15.35 4.95 0.03
CA LEU A 154 13.94 4.76 -0.32
C LEU A 154 13.70 5.13 -1.78
N GLN A 155 12.83 4.40 -2.47
CA GLN A 155 12.54 4.56 -3.89
C GLN A 155 11.04 4.39 -4.15
N VAL A 156 10.48 5.20 -5.06
CA VAL A 156 9.10 5.06 -5.54
C VAL A 156 9.12 4.59 -6.99
N LEU A 157 8.44 3.47 -7.24
CA LEU A 157 8.31 2.85 -8.55
C LEU A 157 6.85 2.89 -9.01
N VAL A 158 6.64 3.08 -10.31
CA VAL A 158 5.36 2.80 -10.98
C VAL A 158 5.54 1.77 -12.09
N ARG A 159 4.49 0.99 -12.31
CA ARG A 159 4.40 -0.01 -13.38
C ARG A 159 3.07 0.08 -14.10
N TYR A 160 3.12 -0.18 -15.39
CA TYR A 160 1.94 -0.38 -16.23
C TYR A 160 2.29 -1.32 -17.39
N CYS A 161 1.28 -1.86 -18.04
CA CYS A 161 1.42 -2.75 -19.19
C CYS A 161 0.53 -2.20 -20.30
N PRO A 162 1.00 -1.98 -21.53
CA PRO A 162 0.16 -1.43 -22.59
C PRO A 162 -1.15 -2.22 -22.76
N PRO A 163 -2.31 -1.57 -23.00
CA PRO A 163 -3.59 -2.25 -23.15
C PRO A 163 -3.54 -3.42 -24.15
N GLY A 164 -4.13 -4.55 -23.77
CA GLY A 164 -4.15 -5.77 -24.58
C GLY A 164 -2.85 -6.59 -24.57
N LYS A 165 -1.85 -6.22 -23.75
CA LYS A 165 -0.63 -7.03 -23.53
C LYS A 165 -0.71 -7.81 -22.24
N ASN A 166 0.03 -8.92 -22.17
CA ASN A 166 0.14 -9.76 -20.98
C ASN A 166 0.97 -9.03 -19.90
N PRO A 167 0.41 -8.75 -18.71
CA PRO A 167 1.11 -8.02 -17.64
C PRO A 167 2.02 -8.89 -16.76
N SER A 168 2.15 -10.19 -17.03
CA SER A 168 3.11 -11.04 -16.32
C SER A 168 4.55 -10.61 -16.60
N ASN A 169 5.42 -10.75 -15.60
CA ASN A 169 6.83 -10.35 -15.72
C ASN A 169 7.57 -11.09 -16.84
N GLY A 170 7.26 -12.37 -17.05
CA GLY A 170 7.86 -13.18 -18.11
C GLY A 170 7.47 -12.78 -19.53
N ALA A 171 6.41 -11.99 -19.71
CA ALA A 171 5.93 -11.58 -21.03
C ALA A 171 6.71 -10.38 -21.62
N GLY A 172 7.46 -9.64 -20.79
CA GLY A 172 8.33 -8.55 -21.26
C GLY A 172 7.63 -7.26 -21.71
N PHE A 173 6.33 -7.10 -21.43
CA PHE A 173 5.56 -5.89 -21.80
C PHE A 173 5.39 -4.88 -20.66
N VAL A 174 5.72 -5.26 -19.43
CA VAL A 174 5.61 -4.38 -18.27
C VAL A 174 6.63 -3.25 -18.39
N VAL A 175 6.14 -2.01 -18.38
CA VAL A 175 6.96 -0.82 -18.25
C VAL A 175 7.14 -0.53 -16.76
N THR A 176 8.39 -0.43 -16.31
CA THR A 176 8.73 0.01 -14.95
C THR A 176 9.43 1.36 -15.01
N LYS A 177 9.00 2.30 -14.16
CA LYS A 177 9.65 3.60 -14.00
C LYS A 177 10.01 3.83 -12.53
N THR A 178 11.27 4.17 -12.29
CA THR A 178 11.68 4.81 -11.04
C THR A 178 11.32 6.28 -11.12
N LEU A 179 10.42 6.73 -10.24
CA LEU A 179 9.99 8.13 -10.21
C LEU A 179 10.80 8.97 -9.25
N TRP A 180 11.30 8.35 -8.18
CA TRP A 180 12.11 9.01 -7.17
C TRP A 180 12.97 7.98 -6.45
N THR A 181 14.21 8.35 -6.14
CA THR A 181 15.08 7.70 -5.16
C THR A 181 15.53 8.80 -4.21
N ASP A 182 15.39 8.56 -2.91
CA ASP A 182 15.87 9.49 -1.89
C ASP A 182 17.37 9.71 -2.10
N PRO A 183 17.86 10.95 -2.27
CA PRO A 183 19.28 11.19 -2.36
C PRO A 183 20.03 10.84 -1.06
N ASN A 184 19.32 10.68 0.07
CA ASN A 184 19.91 10.33 1.35
C ASN A 184 19.56 8.88 1.74
N PRO A 185 20.47 8.17 2.43
CA PRO A 185 20.13 6.92 3.10
C PRO A 185 18.96 7.10 4.06
N ILE A 186 18.16 6.05 4.21
CA ILE A 186 17.09 6.01 5.20
C ILE A 186 17.65 6.12 6.61
N VAL A 187 16.98 6.90 7.45
CA VAL A 187 17.35 7.04 8.86
C VAL A 187 16.68 5.91 9.63
N THR A 188 17.43 4.88 9.98
CA THR A 188 16.90 3.76 10.77
C THR A 188 16.46 4.22 12.16
N GLY A 189 15.52 3.50 12.78
CA GLY A 189 14.97 3.86 14.09
C GLY A 189 14.08 5.12 14.09
N LYS A 190 13.93 5.81 12.96
CA LYS A 190 13.01 6.93 12.76
C LYS A 190 11.74 6.45 12.06
N TYR A 191 10.57 6.86 12.56
CA TYR A 191 9.32 6.75 11.81
C TYR A 191 9.27 7.83 10.73
N HIS A 192 9.02 7.42 9.50
CA HIS A 192 8.81 8.26 8.34
C HIS A 192 7.34 8.31 7.98
N ASP A 193 6.81 9.51 7.74
CA ASP A 193 5.44 9.72 7.29
C ASP A 193 5.35 9.47 5.79
N VAL A 194 4.44 8.58 5.37
CA VAL A 194 4.14 8.33 3.96
C VAL A 194 2.71 8.77 3.69
N LYS A 195 2.53 9.62 2.68
CA LYS A 195 1.21 9.93 2.12
C LYS A 195 1.22 9.66 0.63
N VAL A 196 0.17 9.02 0.15
CA VAL A 196 -0.03 8.69 -1.26
C VAL A 196 -1.42 9.16 -1.68
N GLN A 197 -1.49 9.80 -2.84
CA GLN A 197 -2.74 9.95 -3.60
C GLN A 197 -2.56 9.26 -4.94
N VAL A 198 -3.46 8.34 -5.27
CA VAL A 198 -3.33 7.50 -6.45
C VAL A 198 -4.67 7.26 -7.13
N GLN A 199 -4.65 7.15 -8.45
CA GLN A 199 -5.74 6.60 -9.25
C GLN A 199 -5.14 5.68 -10.30
N PHE A 200 -5.52 4.40 -10.23
CA PHE A 200 -5.04 3.38 -11.16
C PHE A 200 -5.85 3.42 -12.45
N SER A 201 -5.30 4.07 -13.47
CA SER A 201 -5.82 4.03 -14.84
C SER A 201 -4.66 3.74 -15.80
N ASN A 202 -4.83 2.74 -16.66
CA ASN A 202 -3.83 2.33 -17.64
C ASN A 202 -3.87 3.18 -18.91
N ASP A 203 -4.00 4.50 -18.72
CA ASP A 203 -4.06 5.54 -19.75
C ASP A 203 -3.57 6.88 -19.17
N THR A 204 -3.79 7.98 -19.89
CA THR A 204 -3.31 9.31 -19.47
C THR A 204 -4.00 9.87 -18.22
N THR A 205 -5.09 9.27 -17.74
CA THR A 205 -5.84 9.73 -16.56
C THR A 205 -5.29 9.19 -15.24
N GLY A 206 -4.37 8.23 -15.29
CA GLY A 206 -3.69 7.70 -14.11
C GLY A 206 -2.81 8.76 -13.46
N TYR A 207 -2.70 8.72 -12.14
CA TYR A 207 -1.80 9.59 -11.40
C TYR A 207 -1.27 8.95 -10.13
N LEU A 208 -0.11 9.43 -9.70
CA LEU A 208 0.48 9.12 -8.40
C LEU A 208 1.11 10.39 -7.83
N LYS A 209 0.74 10.74 -6.60
CA LYS A 209 1.44 11.76 -5.80
C LYS A 209 1.90 11.13 -4.50
N VAL A 210 3.15 11.38 -4.13
CA VAL A 210 3.74 10.83 -2.90
C VAL A 210 4.42 11.95 -2.13
N TRP A 211 4.20 11.93 -0.81
CA TRP A 211 4.92 12.74 0.15
C TRP A 211 5.64 11.82 1.15
N ILE A 212 6.88 12.14 1.45
CA ILE A 212 7.70 11.50 2.49
C ILE A 212 8.07 12.58 3.50
N ASP A 213 7.80 12.37 4.78
CA ASP A 213 8.04 13.36 5.85
C ASP A 213 7.47 14.75 5.52
N GLY A 214 6.30 14.77 4.85
CA GLY A 214 5.61 15.98 4.40
C GLY A 214 6.16 16.63 3.12
N ALA A 215 7.34 16.22 2.63
CA ALA A 215 7.91 16.73 1.39
C ALA A 215 7.31 16.02 0.15
N PRO A 216 6.83 16.76 -0.87
CA PRO A 216 6.37 16.14 -2.11
C PRO A 216 7.56 15.59 -2.90
N VAL A 217 7.59 14.27 -3.12
CA VAL A 217 8.68 13.59 -3.83
C VAL A 217 8.28 13.07 -5.21
N VAL A 218 6.98 12.84 -5.42
CA VAL A 218 6.43 12.38 -6.71
C VAL A 218 5.17 13.16 -7.05
N ASN A 219 5.05 13.57 -8.31
CA ASN A 219 3.83 14.10 -8.93
C ASN A 219 3.74 13.59 -10.38
N TYR A 220 3.33 12.33 -10.52
CA TYR A 220 3.25 11.61 -11.78
C TYR A 220 1.83 11.64 -12.35
N SER A 221 1.74 11.81 -13.68
CA SER A 221 0.53 11.61 -14.46
C SER A 221 0.86 10.80 -15.71
N GLY A 222 -0.03 9.86 -16.06
CA GLY A 222 0.15 8.93 -17.16
C GLY A 222 -0.31 7.52 -16.79
N PRO A 223 -0.04 6.53 -17.67
CA PRO A 223 -0.45 5.15 -17.46
C PRO A 223 0.04 4.60 -16.12
N LEU A 224 -0.86 3.95 -15.39
CA LEU A 224 -0.60 3.36 -14.09
C LEU A 224 -1.46 2.10 -13.88
N GLY A 225 -0.80 1.00 -13.52
CA GLY A 225 -1.45 -0.30 -13.30
C GLY A 225 -1.79 -1.05 -14.59
N PHE A 226 -2.56 -2.12 -14.46
CA PHE A 226 -2.83 -3.05 -15.57
C PHE A 226 -4.30 -3.09 -15.99
N GLY A 227 -5.12 -2.14 -15.50
CA GLY A 227 -6.53 -2.01 -15.88
C GLY A 227 -7.50 -2.87 -15.06
N VAL A 228 -7.03 -3.49 -13.98
CA VAL A 228 -7.84 -4.24 -13.01
C VAL A 228 -7.81 -3.55 -11.64
N GLY A 229 -8.61 -4.05 -10.70
CA GLY A 229 -8.62 -3.55 -9.32
C GLY A 229 -7.28 -3.77 -8.61
N THR A 230 -7.03 -2.97 -7.58
CA THR A 230 -5.80 -3.03 -6.78
C THR A 230 -6.09 -3.13 -5.29
N ASN A 231 -5.22 -3.80 -4.54
CA ASN A 231 -5.30 -3.88 -3.08
C ASN A 231 -3.97 -3.37 -2.47
N TRP A 232 -4.03 -2.97 -1.20
CA TRP A 232 -2.85 -2.52 -0.47
C TRP A 232 -2.19 -3.69 0.24
N GLU A 233 -0.87 -3.81 0.09
CA GLU A 233 -0.04 -4.74 0.85
C GLU A 233 1.15 -3.99 1.48
N PHE A 234 1.56 -4.41 2.67
CA PHE A 234 2.73 -3.84 3.35
C PHE A 234 3.39 -4.83 4.29
N GLY A 235 4.67 -4.59 4.57
CA GLY A 235 5.56 -5.50 5.28
C GLY A 235 6.95 -5.49 4.66
N ILE A 236 7.55 -6.65 4.42
CA ILE A 236 8.83 -6.83 3.74
C ILE A 236 8.64 -7.89 2.66
N TYR A 237 8.89 -7.51 1.42
CA TYR A 237 9.01 -8.46 0.30
C TYR A 237 10.25 -8.15 -0.50
N ARG A 238 11.21 -9.07 -0.46
CA ARG A 238 12.50 -8.87 -1.10
C ARG A 238 13.00 -10.12 -1.79
N SER A 239 13.93 -9.95 -2.72
CA SER A 239 14.78 -11.05 -3.15
C SER A 239 15.60 -11.54 -1.95
N SER A 240 15.79 -12.86 -1.84
CA SER A 240 16.43 -13.46 -0.67
C SER A 240 17.84 -12.92 -0.43
N ALA A 241 18.13 -12.52 0.81
CA ALA A 241 19.38 -11.88 1.21
C ALA A 241 19.84 -12.35 2.60
N PRO A 242 21.16 -12.38 2.89
CA PRO A 242 21.70 -12.94 4.13
C PRO A 242 21.34 -12.16 5.40
N GLU A 243 21.18 -10.84 5.32
CA GLU A 243 20.90 -10.01 6.49
C GLU A 243 19.46 -10.15 6.99
N THR A 244 19.28 -10.15 8.31
CA THR A 244 17.96 -9.97 8.93
C THR A 244 17.52 -8.53 8.76
N VAL A 245 16.25 -8.31 8.47
CA VAL A 245 15.64 -6.97 8.35
C VAL A 245 14.33 -6.97 9.10
N ALA A 246 14.05 -5.85 9.78
CA ALA A 246 12.75 -5.61 10.38
C ALA A 246 12.22 -4.20 10.06
N VAL A 247 10.91 -4.11 9.88
CA VAL A 247 10.19 -2.87 9.59
C VAL A 247 8.94 -2.79 10.45
N ASN A 248 8.73 -1.63 11.06
CA ASN A 248 7.57 -1.33 11.89
C ASN A 248 6.62 -0.41 11.12
N TYR A 249 5.32 -0.63 11.26
CA TYR A 249 4.26 0.16 10.64
C TYR A 249 3.23 0.56 11.67
N ARG A 250 2.73 1.79 11.55
CA ARG A 250 1.62 2.29 12.36
C ARG A 250 0.82 3.36 11.61
N ASP A 251 -0.27 3.81 12.22
CA ASP A 251 -1.04 4.95 11.75
C ASP A 251 -1.66 4.80 10.35
N LEU A 252 -2.01 3.56 9.96
CA LEU A 252 -2.58 3.27 8.65
C LEU A 252 -4.00 3.86 8.50
N MET A 253 -4.17 4.60 7.40
CA MET A 253 -5.45 5.13 6.95
C MET A 253 -5.55 5.01 5.43
N ILE A 254 -6.66 4.47 4.95
CA ILE A 254 -7.00 4.43 3.53
C ILE A 254 -8.41 4.98 3.37
N THR A 255 -8.56 5.94 2.47
CA THR A 255 -9.85 6.53 2.11
C THR A 255 -10.04 6.52 0.60
N THR A 256 -11.29 6.35 0.20
CA THR A 256 -11.76 6.44 -1.19
C THR A 256 -12.79 7.53 -1.29
N GLY A 257 -12.77 8.31 -2.36
CA GLY A 257 -13.83 9.29 -2.61
C GLY A 257 -13.38 10.45 -3.49
N SER A 258 -14.37 11.08 -4.12
CA SER A 258 -14.24 12.19 -5.07
C SER A 258 -13.32 13.27 -4.50
N LEU A 259 -12.18 13.46 -5.15
CA LEU A 259 -11.28 14.57 -4.86
C LEU A 259 -12.08 15.88 -4.89
N THR A 260 -12.14 16.57 -3.75
CA THR A 260 -12.51 17.98 -3.76
C THR A 260 -11.46 18.72 -4.59
N PRO A 261 -11.84 19.50 -5.62
CA PRO A 261 -10.88 20.29 -6.38
C PRO A 261 -10.15 21.23 -5.42
N VAL A 262 -8.81 21.17 -5.41
CA VAL A 262 -8.00 22.23 -4.81
C VAL A 262 -8.12 23.40 -5.78
N SER A 263 -8.92 24.41 -5.43
CA SER A 263 -8.87 25.70 -6.11
C SER A 263 -7.48 26.28 -5.87
N SER A 264 -6.69 26.41 -6.93
CA SER A 264 -5.48 27.21 -6.89
C SER A 264 -5.90 28.68 -6.79
N GLU A 265 -5.96 29.21 -5.57
CA GLU A 265 -5.86 30.65 -5.38
C GLU A 265 -4.40 31.04 -5.43
N ARG A 266 -4.05 31.85 -6.43
CA ARG A 266 -3.08 32.93 -6.27
C ARG A 266 -3.05 33.88 -7.47
N PRO A 267 -2.65 35.12 -7.19
CA PRO A 267 -3.47 36.27 -6.81
C PRO A 267 -4.18 36.95 -7.98
#